data_AF-A0A1Y0RQU4-F1
#
_entry.id   AF-A0A1Y0RQU4-F1
#
_cell.length_a   1.000
_cell.length_b   1.000
_cell.length_c   1.000
_cell.angle_alpha   90.00
_cell.angle_beta   90.00
_cell.angle_gamma   90.00
#
_symmetry.space_group_name_H-M   'P 1'
#
loop_
_entity.id
_entity.type
_entity.pdbx_description
1 polymer ?
#
loop_
_entity_poly.entity_id
_entity_poly.type
_entity_poly.pdbx_seq_one_letter_code
_entity_poly.pdbx_strand_id
1 'polypeptide(L)'
;MRKKLQKAIKPLLKSLFFLCLVSVLAFGHTDGALAARSGGRIGGGSFRVPSSRPYSSPRTYAPPGGGYGGGYYAPYPGGGFGFPFLLPFWGIGGGFGSLLSILVFFAIANFLVRSFRRVSSGESPVGDTSNPSVSVNRLQVGLLASARDLQNELNYIAETADTNSPEGRAEVLQETSLALLRHPEYWVYAGAGNQQVRLNAAEAQFNRLSLAERSKFTEETLSNVNNQLKEATPKDALPAAGELDNPTRLITSGPGEYIIVTLLAATLGKYQLPEINNADDLRQALRQFGSIPGEQLLAMEVLWTPQAKGDTLTSDDVLAEYPDLKLV
;
A
#
# COMPACT_ATOMS: atom_id res chain seq x y z
N MET A 1 74.85 32.81 11.01
CA MET A 1 74.06 32.38 9.83
C MET A 1 72.85 31.50 10.18
N ARG A 2 72.92 30.58 11.15
CA ARG A 2 71.80 29.66 11.52
C ARG A 2 70.47 30.33 11.89
N LYS A 3 70.49 31.45 12.64
CA LYS A 3 69.26 32.17 13.07
C LYS A 3 68.48 32.85 11.93
N LYS A 4 69.17 33.27 10.85
CA LYS A 4 68.51 33.87 9.67
C LYS A 4 67.85 32.79 8.80
N LEU A 5 68.52 31.64 8.64
CA LEU A 5 67.97 30.48 7.94
C LEU A 5 66.68 29.96 8.62
N GLN A 6 66.70 29.85 9.95
CA GLN A 6 65.52 29.42 10.73
C GLN A 6 64.34 30.40 10.64
N LYS A 7 64.59 31.71 10.53
CA LYS A 7 63.53 32.71 10.34
C LYS A 7 62.90 32.65 8.95
N ALA A 8 63.65 32.28 7.92
CA ALA A 8 63.14 32.12 6.55
C ALA A 8 62.41 30.79 6.34
N ILE A 9 62.84 29.71 7.02
CA ILE A 9 62.23 28.37 6.87
C ILE A 9 60.89 28.26 7.61
N LYS A 10 60.73 28.94 8.76
CA LYS A 10 59.48 28.90 9.55
C LYS A 10 58.21 29.32 8.77
N PRO A 11 58.18 30.45 8.04
CA PRO A 11 56.99 30.84 7.28
C PRO A 11 56.74 29.93 6.08
N LEU A 12 57.78 29.44 5.42
CA LEU A 12 57.68 28.45 4.34
C LEU A 12 57.05 27.13 4.82
N LEU A 13 57.51 26.63 5.97
CA LEU A 13 56.95 25.41 6.57
C LEU A 13 55.48 25.59 6.96
N LYS A 14 55.11 26.77 7.50
CA LYS A 14 53.72 27.10 7.83
C LYS A 14 52.84 27.16 6.59
N SER A 15 53.32 27.76 5.50
CA SER A 15 52.59 27.81 4.23
C SER A 15 52.44 26.42 3.63
N LEU A 16 53.47 25.59 3.68
CA LEU A 16 53.42 24.22 3.18
C LEU A 16 52.45 23.36 3.99
N PHE A 17 52.43 23.54 5.32
CA PHE A 17 51.48 22.88 6.20
C PHE A 17 50.04 23.31 5.90
N PHE A 18 49.78 24.60 5.71
CA PHE A 18 48.47 25.10 5.31
C PHE A 18 48.02 24.56 3.96
N LEU A 19 48.93 24.52 2.98
CA LEU A 19 48.62 24.03 1.63
C LEU A 19 48.36 22.52 1.67
N CYS A 20 49.12 21.77 2.47
CA CYS A 20 48.88 20.35 2.71
C CYS A 20 47.56 20.12 3.44
N LEU A 21 47.21 20.94 4.45
CA LEU A 21 45.93 20.85 5.15
C LEU A 21 44.76 21.14 4.21
N VAL A 22 44.87 22.16 3.35
CA VAL A 22 43.85 22.49 2.35
C VAL A 22 43.75 21.40 1.29
N SER A 23 44.86 20.81 0.85
CA SER A 23 44.84 19.66 -0.06
C SER A 23 44.24 18.42 0.61
N VAL A 24 44.50 18.17 1.88
CA VAL A 24 43.86 17.09 2.65
C VAL A 24 42.38 17.37 2.87
N LEU A 25 41.94 18.63 2.94
CA LEU A 25 40.51 18.96 3.01
C LEU A 25 39.81 18.93 1.65
N ALA A 26 40.51 19.30 0.56
CA ALA A 26 39.97 19.37 -0.79
C ALA A 26 40.01 18.02 -1.52
N PHE A 27 40.98 17.17 -1.20
CA PHE A 27 41.17 15.82 -1.76
C PHE A 27 41.07 14.72 -0.71
N GLY A 28 40.90 15.06 0.57
CA GLY A 28 40.43 14.09 1.55
C GLY A 28 39.01 13.75 1.17
N HIS A 29 38.85 12.57 0.60
CA HIS A 29 37.56 11.96 0.44
C HIS A 29 36.88 11.96 1.82
N THR A 30 35.83 12.76 1.97
CA THR A 30 34.79 12.45 2.94
C THR A 30 34.13 11.19 2.40
N ASP A 31 34.77 10.04 2.63
CA ASP A 31 34.03 8.80 2.69
C ASP A 31 33.08 9.02 3.85
N GLY A 32 31.88 9.50 3.51
CA GLY A 32 30.77 9.48 4.42
C GLY A 32 30.78 8.07 4.99
N ALA A 33 30.79 7.96 6.31
CA ALA A 33 30.39 6.75 6.98
C ALA A 33 28.90 6.55 6.65
N LEU A 34 28.64 6.20 5.38
CA LEU A 34 27.37 5.76 4.87
C LEU A 34 27.32 4.32 5.33
N ALA A 35 26.80 4.12 6.55
CA ALA A 35 26.16 2.86 6.87
C ALA A 35 25.24 2.57 5.69
N ALA A 36 25.48 1.48 4.96
CA ALA A 36 24.66 1.16 3.81
C ALA A 36 23.22 1.03 4.33
N ARG A 37 22.29 1.84 3.79
CA ARG A 37 20.88 1.74 4.16
C ARG A 37 20.27 0.58 3.37
N SER A 38 20.72 -0.62 3.70
CA SER A 38 20.22 -1.87 3.14
C SER A 38 18.73 -2.01 3.47
N GLY A 39 17.92 -2.43 2.52
CA GLY A 39 16.48 -2.52 2.65
C GLY A 39 15.97 -3.93 2.39
N GLY A 40 15.11 -4.41 3.29
CA GLY A 40 14.35 -5.63 3.12
C GLY A 40 12.93 -5.31 2.68
N ARG A 41 12.33 -6.18 1.86
CA ARG A 41 10.96 -6.03 1.38
C ARG A 41 10.24 -7.36 1.26
N ILE A 42 9.01 -7.41 1.73
CA ILE A 42 8.06 -8.51 1.48
C ILE A 42 6.77 -7.89 1.01
N GLY A 43 6.11 -8.43 -0.01
CA GLY A 43 4.85 -7.85 -0.45
C GLY A 43 4.18 -8.58 -1.58
N GLY A 44 3.01 -8.09 -1.94
CA GLY A 44 2.26 -8.65 -3.04
C GLY A 44 0.83 -8.19 -3.01
N GLY A 45 0.08 -8.59 -4.03
CA GLY A 45 -1.34 -8.34 -4.09
C GLY A 45 -1.84 -7.99 -5.49
N SER A 46 -3.15 -7.77 -5.55
CA SER A 46 -3.82 -7.33 -6.77
C SER A 46 -5.00 -6.43 -6.42
N PHE A 47 -5.14 -5.30 -7.13
CA PHE A 47 -6.23 -4.35 -6.93
C PHE A 47 -7.49 -4.75 -7.71
N ARG A 48 -7.79 -6.04 -7.73
CA ARG A 48 -8.97 -6.60 -8.38
C ARG A 48 -9.94 -7.07 -7.29
N VAL A 49 -11.22 -6.72 -7.43
CA VAL A 49 -12.25 -7.26 -6.55
C VAL A 49 -12.30 -8.78 -6.78
N PRO A 50 -12.22 -9.62 -5.73
CA PRO A 50 -12.47 -11.04 -5.87
C PRO A 50 -13.84 -11.22 -6.52
N SER A 51 -13.88 -11.83 -7.71
CA SER A 51 -15.17 -12.19 -8.28
C SER A 51 -15.73 -13.32 -7.44
N SER A 52 -16.77 -13.02 -6.65
CA SER A 52 -17.62 -14.06 -6.10
C SER A 52 -18.23 -14.78 -7.29
N ARG A 53 -17.60 -15.88 -7.72
CA ARG A 53 -18.18 -16.76 -8.73
C ARG A 53 -19.55 -17.16 -8.17
N PRO A 54 -20.68 -16.73 -8.78
CA PRO A 54 -21.95 -17.27 -8.37
C PRO A 54 -21.84 -18.77 -8.58
N TYR A 55 -22.07 -19.53 -7.51
CA TYR A 55 -22.21 -20.97 -7.55
C TYR A 55 -23.17 -21.30 -8.70
N SER A 56 -22.60 -21.69 -9.83
CA SER A 56 -23.38 -22.09 -10.98
C SER A 56 -23.95 -23.43 -10.56
N SER A 57 -25.22 -23.43 -10.15
CA SER A 57 -25.96 -24.66 -9.95
C SER A 57 -25.73 -25.55 -11.18
N PRO A 58 -25.42 -26.85 -11.02
CA PRO A 58 -25.23 -27.73 -12.16
C PRO A 58 -26.49 -27.66 -13.01
N ARG A 59 -26.41 -27.04 -14.19
CA ARG A 59 -27.47 -27.11 -15.19
C ARG A 59 -27.47 -28.56 -15.66
N THR A 60 -28.41 -29.34 -15.17
CA THR A 60 -28.70 -30.67 -15.69
C THR A 60 -29.03 -30.51 -17.17
N TYR A 61 -28.10 -30.91 -18.02
CA TYR A 61 -28.24 -30.92 -19.46
C TYR A 61 -29.34 -31.94 -19.79
N ALA A 62 -30.54 -31.47 -20.13
CA ALA A 62 -31.54 -32.33 -20.76
C ALA A 62 -31.08 -32.59 -22.20
N PRO A 63 -30.89 -33.85 -22.62
CA PRO A 63 -30.50 -34.16 -23.98
C PRO A 63 -31.68 -33.94 -24.93
N PRO A 64 -31.46 -33.48 -26.18
CA PRO A 64 -32.49 -33.41 -27.20
C PRO A 64 -32.61 -34.77 -27.89
N GLY A 65 -33.80 -35.39 -27.89
CA GLY A 65 -34.05 -36.49 -28.83
C GLY A 65 -35.16 -37.47 -28.48
N GLY A 66 -36.28 -37.34 -29.19
CA GLY A 66 -36.98 -38.48 -29.83
C GLY A 66 -37.99 -39.26 -29.00
N GLY A 67 -39.27 -39.16 -29.36
CA GLY A 67 -40.30 -40.07 -28.86
C GLY A 67 -41.67 -39.85 -29.52
N TYR A 68 -42.12 -40.88 -30.24
CA TYR A 68 -43.36 -41.03 -31.00
C TYR A 68 -44.66 -40.93 -30.17
N GLY A 69 -45.76 -40.57 -30.86
CA GLY A 69 -47.15 -40.88 -30.48
C GLY A 69 -47.87 -39.72 -29.77
N GLY A 70 -49.13 -39.39 -30.03
CA GLY A 70 -50.18 -39.96 -30.85
C GLY A 70 -51.37 -38.97 -30.80
N GLY A 71 -52.40 -39.25 -31.60
CA GLY A 71 -53.50 -38.33 -31.94
C GLY A 71 -54.21 -37.60 -30.79
N TYR A 72 -54.93 -36.52 -31.13
CA TYR A 72 -56.39 -36.51 -31.10
C TYR A 72 -56.95 -35.25 -31.80
N TYR A 73 -58.03 -35.49 -32.53
CA TYR A 73 -58.93 -34.55 -33.20
C TYR A 73 -59.43 -33.39 -32.29
N ALA A 74 -59.53 -32.17 -32.82
CA ALA A 74 -60.79 -31.43 -32.97
C ALA A 74 -60.60 -30.08 -33.73
N PRO A 75 -61.61 -29.58 -34.48
CA PRO A 75 -61.43 -28.55 -35.51
C PRO A 75 -62.16 -27.20 -35.27
N TYR A 76 -61.64 -26.14 -35.91
CA TYR A 76 -62.28 -24.83 -36.24
C TYR A 76 -62.67 -23.85 -35.11
N PRO A 77 -62.97 -22.55 -35.37
CA PRO A 77 -62.67 -21.67 -36.53
C PRO A 77 -62.19 -20.23 -36.15
N GLY A 78 -61.40 -19.60 -37.04
CA GLY A 78 -61.68 -18.23 -37.54
C GLY A 78 -61.38 -16.97 -36.69
N GLY A 79 -60.99 -15.90 -37.40
CA GLY A 79 -61.01 -14.49 -36.97
C GLY A 79 -59.63 -13.94 -36.62
N GLY A 80 -58.96 -13.07 -37.39
CA GLY A 80 -59.48 -12.07 -38.31
C GLY A 80 -59.99 -10.85 -37.55
N PHE A 81 -59.11 -9.95 -37.12
CA PHE A 81 -59.48 -8.56 -36.78
C PHE A 81 -58.28 -7.62 -36.96
N GLY A 82 -58.29 -6.92 -38.10
CA GLY A 82 -57.57 -5.66 -38.28
C GLY A 82 -58.41 -4.53 -37.69
N PHE A 83 -57.79 -3.63 -36.95
CA PHE A 83 -58.41 -2.38 -36.52
C PHE A 83 -57.72 -1.20 -37.22
N PRO A 84 -58.44 -0.45 -38.08
CA PRO A 84 -58.03 0.86 -38.53
C PRO A 84 -58.69 1.94 -37.66
N PHE A 85 -57.90 2.78 -37.01
CA PHE A 85 -58.37 4.08 -36.50
C PHE A 85 -57.63 5.13 -37.33
N LEU A 86 -58.20 5.64 -38.43
CA LEU A 86 -59.13 6.78 -38.48
C LEU A 86 -58.70 7.92 -37.56
N LEU A 87 -57.79 8.74 -38.07
CA LEU A 87 -57.62 10.15 -37.67
C LEU A 87 -58.68 10.98 -38.41
N PRO A 88 -59.48 11.79 -37.69
CA PRO A 88 -59.95 13.05 -38.23
C PRO A 88 -59.48 14.24 -37.39
N PHE A 89 -59.22 15.32 -38.11
CA PHE A 89 -58.73 16.60 -37.66
C PHE A 89 -59.76 17.40 -36.83
N TRP A 90 -59.24 18.48 -36.20
CA TRP A 90 -59.87 19.77 -35.86
C TRP A 90 -60.35 20.05 -34.42
N GLY A 91 -59.80 21.13 -33.83
CA GLY A 91 -60.28 21.75 -32.60
C GLY A 91 -59.34 22.83 -32.05
N ILE A 92 -59.47 24.05 -32.56
CA ILE A 92 -58.92 25.29 -31.97
C ILE A 92 -59.59 25.53 -30.61
N GLY A 93 -58.82 25.81 -29.56
CA GLY A 93 -59.36 26.30 -28.29
C GLY A 93 -58.56 25.81 -27.08
N GLY A 94 -57.79 26.71 -26.47
CA GLY A 94 -56.99 26.42 -25.28
C GLY A 94 -57.85 26.02 -24.07
N GLY A 95 -57.32 25.12 -23.26
CA GLY A 95 -57.87 24.77 -21.94
C GLY A 95 -57.78 23.29 -21.62
N PHE A 96 -56.71 22.88 -20.91
CA PHE A 96 -56.71 21.79 -19.92
C PHE A 96 -57.45 20.46 -20.22
N GLY A 97 -57.52 19.99 -21.47
CA GLY A 97 -58.21 18.73 -21.79
C GLY A 97 -57.77 18.02 -23.07
N SER A 98 -56.69 18.44 -23.71
CA SER A 98 -56.22 17.77 -24.93
C SER A 98 -55.62 16.40 -24.59
N LEU A 99 -55.81 15.40 -25.48
CA LEU A 99 -55.09 14.12 -25.42
C LEU A 99 -53.58 14.32 -25.18
N LEU A 100 -53.02 15.41 -25.70
CA LEU A 100 -51.63 15.81 -25.50
C LEU A 100 -51.32 16.12 -24.02
N SER A 101 -52.19 16.83 -23.31
CA SER A 101 -52.03 17.10 -21.87
C SER A 101 -52.12 15.81 -21.02
N ILE A 102 -52.99 14.87 -21.42
CA ILE A 102 -53.09 13.54 -20.79
C ILE A 102 -51.82 12.72 -21.07
N LEU A 103 -51.33 12.72 -22.31
CA LEU A 103 -50.09 12.03 -22.69
C LEU A 103 -48.86 12.61 -21.99
N VAL A 104 -48.77 13.93 -21.86
CA VAL A 104 -47.69 14.61 -21.13
C VAL A 104 -47.79 14.29 -19.64
N PHE A 105 -48.98 14.28 -19.06
CA PHE A 105 -49.18 13.88 -17.67
C PHE A 105 -48.77 12.42 -17.43
N PHE A 106 -49.19 11.48 -18.31
CA PHE A 106 -48.76 10.08 -18.21
C PHE A 106 -47.26 9.90 -18.45
N ALA A 107 -46.64 10.69 -19.33
CA ALA A 107 -45.20 10.66 -19.56
C ALA A 107 -44.44 11.13 -18.32
N ILE A 108 -44.87 12.23 -17.70
CA ILE A 108 -44.28 12.78 -16.47
C ILE A 108 -44.53 11.84 -15.29
N ALA A 109 -45.74 11.31 -15.13
CA ALA A 109 -46.08 10.36 -14.08
C ALA A 109 -45.27 9.07 -14.20
N ASN A 110 -45.12 8.52 -15.41
CA ASN A 110 -44.30 7.32 -15.64
C ASN A 110 -42.81 7.63 -15.43
N PHE A 111 -42.33 8.81 -15.81
CA PHE A 111 -40.97 9.28 -15.52
C PHE A 111 -40.72 9.42 -14.02
N LEU A 112 -41.66 10.00 -13.27
CA LEU A 112 -41.59 10.14 -11.81
C LEU A 112 -41.64 8.76 -11.14
N VAL A 113 -42.55 7.87 -11.54
CA VAL A 113 -42.63 6.51 -10.97
C VAL A 113 -41.37 5.70 -11.30
N ARG A 114 -40.79 5.83 -12.50
CA ARG A 114 -39.51 5.19 -12.84
C ARG A 114 -38.35 5.77 -12.03
N SER A 115 -38.33 7.08 -11.80
CA SER A 115 -37.30 7.75 -11.00
C SER A 115 -37.42 7.41 -9.51
N PHE A 116 -38.64 7.40 -8.97
CA PHE A 116 -38.92 7.06 -7.57
C PHE A 116 -38.72 5.57 -7.31
N ARG A 117 -39.10 4.69 -8.24
CA ARG A 117 -38.73 3.26 -8.15
C ARG A 117 -37.22 3.10 -8.23
N ARG A 118 -36.50 3.77 -9.14
CA ARG A 118 -35.03 3.72 -9.19
C ARG A 118 -34.33 4.20 -7.91
N VAL A 119 -34.95 5.12 -7.16
CA VAL A 119 -34.44 5.59 -5.85
C VAL A 119 -34.90 4.68 -4.69
N SER A 120 -36.07 4.06 -4.79
CA SER A 120 -36.66 3.20 -3.75
C SER A 120 -36.26 1.72 -3.85
N SER A 121 -35.98 1.22 -5.05
CA SER A 121 -35.35 -0.07 -5.29
C SER A 121 -33.90 0.23 -5.64
N GLY A 122 -32.96 -0.07 -4.75
CA GLY A 122 -31.52 0.04 -4.96
C GLY A 122 -30.97 -0.91 -6.03
N GLU A 123 -31.68 -1.09 -7.15
CA GLU A 123 -31.20 -1.72 -8.35
C GLU A 123 -30.37 -0.69 -9.13
N SER A 124 -29.06 -0.76 -8.92
CA SER A 124 -28.09 -0.13 -9.80
C SER A 124 -28.30 -0.60 -11.25
N PRO A 125 -28.36 0.31 -12.24
CA PRO A 125 -28.53 -0.09 -13.63
C PRO A 125 -27.32 -0.92 -14.07
N VAL A 126 -27.62 -2.05 -14.69
CA VAL A 126 -26.69 -2.98 -15.34
C VAL A 126 -25.60 -2.22 -16.10
N GLY A 127 -24.34 -2.34 -15.63
CA GLY A 127 -23.17 -1.68 -16.19
C GLY A 127 -22.16 -1.09 -15.18
N ASP A 128 -22.36 -1.26 -13.87
CA ASP A 128 -21.46 -0.68 -12.86
C ASP A 128 -20.18 -1.52 -12.74
N THR A 129 -19.07 -1.05 -13.33
CA THR A 129 -17.74 -1.42 -12.86
C THR A 129 -17.65 -1.01 -11.39
N SER A 130 -17.98 -1.92 -10.49
CA SER A 130 -17.98 -1.67 -9.05
C SER A 130 -16.65 -1.02 -8.67
N ASN A 131 -16.67 0.28 -8.34
CA ASN A 131 -15.50 1.04 -7.93
C ASN A 131 -15.61 1.38 -6.44
N PRO A 132 -15.47 0.37 -5.56
CA PRO A 132 -15.56 0.54 -4.12
C PRO A 132 -14.44 1.43 -3.59
N SER A 133 -14.63 1.95 -2.39
CA SER A 133 -13.58 2.62 -1.64
C SER A 133 -12.51 1.61 -1.19
N VAL A 134 -11.27 2.05 -1.17
CA VAL A 134 -10.11 1.31 -0.65
C VAL A 134 -9.39 2.23 0.33
N SER A 135 -9.01 1.68 1.48
CA SER A 135 -8.14 2.35 2.44
C SER A 135 -6.72 1.85 2.25
N VAL A 136 -5.80 2.77 2.01
CA VAL A 136 -4.36 2.52 1.98
C VAL A 136 -3.78 3.04 3.29
N ASN A 137 -3.22 2.13 4.07
CA ASN A 137 -2.72 2.37 5.41
C ASN A 137 -1.21 2.18 5.43
N ARG A 138 -0.51 3.09 6.11
CA ARG A 138 0.93 3.02 6.41
C ARG A 138 1.11 3.04 7.92
N LEU A 139 1.85 2.08 8.45
CA LEU A 139 2.29 2.06 9.85
C LEU A 139 3.80 1.93 9.86
N GLN A 140 4.46 2.85 10.55
CA GLN A 140 5.91 2.87 10.69
C GLN A 140 6.24 2.72 12.17
N VAL A 141 7.20 1.86 12.48
CA VAL A 141 7.67 1.58 13.83
C VAL A 141 9.18 1.72 13.82
N GLY A 142 9.69 2.66 14.60
CA GLY A 142 11.10 2.85 14.86
C GLY A 142 11.51 2.11 16.13
N LEU A 143 12.47 1.21 15.96
CA LEU A 143 12.95 0.29 16.97
C LEU A 143 14.40 0.60 17.31
N LEU A 144 14.83 0.31 18.53
CA LEU A 144 16.25 0.26 18.88
C LEU A 144 16.97 -0.84 18.09
N ALA A 145 18.21 -0.60 17.68
CA ALA A 145 19.02 -1.58 16.95
C ALA A 145 19.38 -2.84 17.75
N SER A 146 19.13 -2.85 19.07
CA SER A 146 19.14 -4.08 19.86
C SER A 146 18.10 -5.11 19.38
N ALA A 147 17.11 -4.70 18.58
CA ALA A 147 16.12 -5.57 17.94
C ALA A 147 16.71 -6.41 16.78
N ARG A 148 17.95 -6.91 16.88
CA ARG A 148 18.59 -7.73 15.83
C ARG A 148 17.85 -9.04 15.58
N ASP A 149 17.26 -9.60 16.64
CA ASP A 149 16.47 -10.82 16.53
C ASP A 149 15.22 -10.60 15.66
N LEU A 150 14.59 -9.43 15.75
CA LEU A 150 13.48 -9.05 14.89
C LEU A 150 13.90 -8.97 13.41
N GLN A 151 15.10 -8.46 13.09
CA GLN A 151 15.58 -8.46 11.70
C GLN A 151 15.72 -9.89 11.15
N ASN A 152 16.22 -10.82 11.96
CA ASN A 152 16.32 -12.23 11.58
C ASN A 152 14.92 -12.86 11.38
N GLU A 153 13.96 -12.55 12.27
CA GLU A 153 12.57 -13.01 12.14
C GLU A 153 11.92 -12.46 10.85
N LEU A 154 12.11 -11.16 10.54
CA LEU A 154 11.62 -10.56 9.29
C LEU A 154 12.26 -11.16 8.04
N ASN A 155 13.56 -11.44 8.07
CA ASN A 155 14.25 -12.13 6.97
C ASN A 155 13.69 -13.55 6.78
N TYR A 156 13.47 -14.29 7.87
CA TYR A 156 12.87 -15.62 7.80
C TYR A 156 11.46 -15.59 7.20
N ILE A 157 10.60 -14.67 7.65
CA ILE A 157 9.27 -14.46 7.06
C ILE A 157 9.41 -14.16 5.56
N ALA A 158 10.39 -13.34 5.17
CA ALA A 158 10.62 -13.02 3.76
C ALA A 158 10.99 -14.23 2.91
N GLU A 159 11.82 -15.12 3.43
CA GLU A 159 12.29 -16.30 2.72
C GLU A 159 11.20 -17.37 2.57
N THR A 160 10.28 -17.47 3.53
CA THR A 160 9.26 -18.53 3.56
C THR A 160 7.88 -18.10 3.07
N ALA A 161 7.59 -16.80 3.02
CA ALA A 161 6.25 -16.30 2.73
C ALA A 161 5.76 -16.59 1.31
N ASP A 162 4.55 -17.13 1.19
CA ASP A 162 3.80 -17.18 -0.07
C ASP A 162 2.93 -15.94 -0.24
N THR A 163 3.44 -14.93 -0.94
CA THR A 163 2.71 -13.67 -1.17
C THR A 163 1.76 -13.71 -2.38
N ASN A 164 1.60 -14.85 -3.05
CA ASN A 164 0.71 -14.99 -4.20
C ASN A 164 -0.76 -15.23 -3.81
N SER A 165 -1.03 -15.77 -2.63
CA SER A 165 -2.38 -16.02 -2.14
C SER A 165 -2.87 -14.88 -1.22
N PRO A 166 -4.18 -14.58 -1.19
CA PRO A 166 -4.75 -13.68 -0.18
C PRO A 166 -4.46 -14.13 1.25
N GLU A 167 -4.49 -15.44 1.49
CA GLU A 167 -4.22 -16.05 2.79
C GLU A 167 -2.76 -15.83 3.20
N GLY A 168 -1.80 -16.14 2.32
CA GLY A 168 -0.39 -15.95 2.62
C GLY A 168 0.02 -14.47 2.77
N ARG A 169 -0.64 -13.55 2.06
CA ARG A 169 -0.48 -12.10 2.32
C ARG A 169 -0.98 -11.69 3.70
N ALA A 170 -2.11 -12.23 4.15
CA ALA A 170 -2.62 -11.97 5.49
C ALA A 170 -1.70 -12.59 6.56
N GLU A 171 -1.18 -13.79 6.31
CA GLU A 171 -0.19 -14.46 7.17
C GLU A 171 1.06 -13.59 7.35
N VAL A 172 1.65 -13.05 6.28
CA VAL A 172 2.80 -12.13 6.37
C VAL A 172 2.49 -10.92 7.25
N LEU A 173 1.35 -10.26 7.04
CA LEU A 173 0.95 -9.13 7.88
C LEU A 173 0.75 -9.54 9.33
N GLN A 174 0.17 -10.70 9.57
CA GLN A 174 -0.09 -11.23 10.91
C GLN A 174 1.23 -11.58 11.62
N GLU A 175 2.12 -12.33 10.99
CA GLU A 175 3.42 -12.71 11.54
C GLU A 175 4.30 -11.48 11.80
N THR A 176 4.36 -10.54 10.87
CA THR A 176 5.10 -9.28 11.05
C THR A 176 4.54 -8.47 12.21
N SER A 177 3.21 -8.33 12.28
CA SER A 177 2.55 -7.61 13.38
C SER A 177 2.79 -8.31 14.72
N LEU A 178 2.78 -9.64 14.75
CA LEU A 178 3.04 -10.44 15.94
C LEU A 178 4.49 -10.35 16.39
N ALA A 179 5.46 -10.38 15.47
CA ALA A 179 6.88 -10.20 15.74
C ALA A 179 7.13 -8.84 16.43
N LEU A 180 6.52 -7.77 15.90
CA LEU A 180 6.57 -6.44 16.54
C LEU A 180 5.90 -6.42 17.91
N LEU A 181 4.77 -7.09 18.09
CA LEU A 181 4.04 -7.19 19.36
C LEU A 181 4.75 -8.03 20.43
N ARG A 182 5.65 -8.95 20.03
CA ARG A 182 6.48 -9.75 20.94
C ARG A 182 7.64 -8.95 21.52
N HIS A 183 8.04 -7.87 20.86
CA HIS A 183 9.17 -7.02 21.25
C HIS A 183 8.79 -5.55 21.53
N PRO A 184 7.81 -5.29 22.43
CA PRO A 184 7.41 -3.92 22.75
C PRO A 184 8.53 -3.11 23.42
N GLU A 185 9.51 -3.77 24.03
CA GLU A 185 10.67 -3.14 24.68
C GLU A 185 11.58 -2.37 23.73
N TYR A 186 11.50 -2.65 22.42
CA TYR A 186 12.31 -1.97 21.42
C TYR A 186 11.60 -0.79 20.77
N TRP A 187 10.31 -0.57 21.00
CA TRP A 187 9.57 0.54 20.40
C TRP A 187 10.08 1.88 20.95
N VAL A 188 10.46 2.78 20.04
CA VAL A 188 10.85 4.16 20.40
C VAL A 188 9.99 5.15 19.66
N TYR A 189 9.78 4.91 18.36
CA TYR A 189 9.04 5.81 17.50
C TYR A 189 7.93 5.08 16.78
N ALA A 190 6.85 5.79 16.45
CA ALA A 190 5.85 5.30 15.53
C ALA A 190 5.15 6.42 14.76
N GLY A 191 4.61 6.06 13.61
CA GLY A 191 3.83 6.95 12.77
C GLY A 191 2.80 6.16 12.00
N ALA A 192 1.60 6.70 11.88
CA ALA A 192 0.52 6.12 11.08
C ALA A 192 0.06 7.11 10.01
N GLY A 193 -0.23 6.57 8.83
CA GLY A 193 -0.82 7.30 7.71
C GLY A 193 -2.03 6.54 7.17
N ASN A 194 -3.11 7.26 6.88
CA ASN A 194 -4.31 6.70 6.28
C ASN A 194 -4.73 7.53 5.07
N GLN A 195 -4.99 6.85 3.96
CA GLN A 195 -5.52 7.47 2.75
C GLN A 195 -6.65 6.64 2.18
N GLN A 196 -7.83 7.23 2.10
CA GLN A 196 -8.98 6.62 1.43
C GLN A 196 -9.08 7.09 -0.01
N VAL A 197 -9.08 6.13 -0.93
CA VAL A 197 -9.17 6.35 -2.38
C VAL A 197 -10.20 5.41 -3.00
N ARG A 198 -10.46 5.56 -4.30
CA ARG A 198 -11.28 4.62 -5.07
C ARG A 198 -10.42 3.47 -5.59
N LEU A 199 -10.99 2.28 -5.79
CA LEU A 199 -10.28 1.08 -6.25
C LEU A 199 -9.44 1.33 -7.50
N ASN A 200 -9.98 2.06 -8.48
CA ASN A 200 -9.27 2.40 -9.72
C ASN A 200 -8.01 3.27 -9.52
N ALA A 201 -7.92 4.01 -8.42
CA ALA A 201 -6.76 4.82 -8.07
C ALA A 201 -5.90 4.19 -6.95
N ALA A 202 -6.38 3.11 -6.33
CA ALA A 202 -5.77 2.50 -5.16
C ALA A 202 -4.38 1.91 -5.45
N GLU A 203 -4.22 1.27 -6.61
CA GLU A 203 -2.94 0.69 -7.02
C GLU A 203 -1.86 1.77 -7.18
N ALA A 204 -2.17 2.84 -7.91
CA ALA A 204 -1.27 3.95 -8.10
C ALA A 204 -0.90 4.60 -6.76
N GLN A 205 -1.87 4.75 -5.86
CA GLN A 205 -1.65 5.31 -4.54
C GLN A 205 -0.74 4.44 -3.66
N PHE A 206 -1.00 3.14 -3.63
CA PHE A 206 -0.19 2.18 -2.90
C PHE A 206 1.24 2.14 -3.43
N ASN A 207 1.41 2.04 -4.75
CA ASN A 207 2.71 2.04 -5.41
C ASN A 207 3.48 3.34 -5.14
N ARG A 208 2.79 4.48 -5.07
CA ARG A 208 3.42 5.77 -4.71
C ARG A 208 4.00 5.74 -3.30
N LEU A 209 3.27 5.20 -2.33
CA LEU A 209 3.76 5.07 -0.95
C LEU A 209 4.91 4.06 -0.87
N SER A 210 4.75 2.89 -1.50
CA SER A 210 5.81 1.87 -1.61
C SER A 210 7.09 2.47 -2.17
N LEU A 211 7.01 3.18 -3.31
CA LEU A 211 8.18 3.82 -3.93
C LEU A 211 8.80 4.91 -3.05
N ALA A 212 8.00 5.70 -2.33
CA ALA A 212 8.51 6.74 -1.43
C ALA A 212 9.26 6.15 -0.22
N GLU A 213 8.85 4.98 0.27
CA GLU A 213 9.58 4.28 1.32
C GLU A 213 10.84 3.59 0.76
N ARG A 214 10.73 2.95 -0.41
CA ARG A 214 11.85 2.27 -1.08
C ARG A 214 12.92 3.24 -1.57
N SER A 215 12.59 4.48 -1.90
CA SER A 215 13.58 5.48 -2.30
C SER A 215 14.53 5.89 -1.17
N LYS A 216 14.22 5.53 0.08
CA LYS A 216 15.09 5.76 1.25
C LYS A 216 16.20 4.70 1.35
N PHE A 217 16.06 3.58 0.65
CA PHE A 217 17.05 2.49 0.66
C PHE A 217 18.18 2.82 -0.31
N THR A 218 19.41 2.59 0.12
CA THR A 218 20.57 2.67 -0.79
C THR A 218 20.62 1.44 -1.69
N GLU A 219 20.24 0.28 -1.16
CA GLU A 219 20.21 -0.99 -1.88
C GLU A 219 19.10 -1.89 -1.30
N GLU A 220 18.35 -2.58 -2.16
CA GLU A 220 17.35 -3.57 -1.77
C GLU A 220 18.03 -4.95 -1.77
N THR A 221 18.44 -5.42 -0.59
CA THR A 221 19.27 -6.62 -0.42
C THR A 221 18.45 -7.90 -0.34
N LEU A 222 17.24 -7.84 0.22
CA LEU A 222 16.31 -8.96 0.30
C LEU A 222 14.91 -8.50 -0.13
N SER A 223 14.35 -9.17 -1.13
CA SER A 223 12.99 -8.87 -1.59
C SER A 223 12.21 -10.14 -1.90
N ASN A 224 11.01 -10.26 -1.37
CA ASN A 224 10.04 -11.28 -1.78
C ASN A 224 8.74 -10.59 -2.19
N VAL A 225 8.52 -10.41 -3.49
CA VAL A 225 7.27 -9.82 -3.98
C VAL A 225 6.55 -10.66 -5.02
N ASN A 226 5.27 -10.95 -4.77
CA ASN A 226 4.47 -11.90 -5.55
C ASN A 226 5.18 -13.26 -5.67
N ASN A 227 5.70 -13.73 -4.54
CA ASN A 227 6.47 -14.96 -4.38
C ASN A 227 7.70 -15.03 -5.31
N GLN A 228 8.29 -13.87 -5.62
CA GLN A 228 9.56 -13.76 -6.32
C GLN A 228 10.62 -13.31 -5.34
N LEU A 229 11.31 -14.29 -4.76
CA LEU A 229 12.46 -14.06 -3.90
C LEU A 229 13.64 -13.60 -4.76
N LYS A 230 14.19 -12.43 -4.43
CA LYS A 230 15.47 -11.93 -4.94
C LYS A 230 16.30 -11.53 -3.74
N GLU A 231 17.47 -12.15 -3.66
CA GLU A 231 18.49 -11.83 -2.68
C GLU A 231 19.68 -11.28 -3.47
N ALA A 232 20.02 -10.02 -3.23
CA ALA A 232 21.31 -9.50 -3.67
C ALA A 232 22.33 -9.95 -2.64
N THR A 233 23.46 -10.51 -3.10
CA THR A 233 24.58 -10.76 -2.19
C THR A 233 24.95 -9.42 -1.56
N PRO A 234 24.80 -9.24 -0.24
CA PRO A 234 25.18 -7.99 0.38
C PRO A 234 26.66 -7.80 0.05
N LYS A 235 27.01 -6.65 -0.54
CA LYS A 235 28.41 -6.24 -0.57
C LYS A 235 28.86 -6.26 0.88
N ASP A 236 29.85 -7.10 1.18
CA ASP A 236 30.39 -7.29 2.54
C ASP A 236 30.31 -5.95 3.26
N ALA A 237 29.57 -5.93 4.37
CA ALA A 237 29.44 -4.74 5.21
C ALA A 237 30.85 -4.17 5.34
N LEU A 238 31.07 -2.98 4.74
CA LEU A 238 32.37 -2.34 4.84
C LEU A 238 32.69 -2.34 6.33
N PRO A 239 33.83 -2.90 6.78
CA PRO A 239 34.14 -2.95 8.19
C PRO A 239 33.93 -1.54 8.73
N ALA A 240 33.09 -1.42 9.76
CA ALA A 240 32.83 -0.14 10.42
C ALA A 240 34.16 0.59 10.51
N ALA A 241 34.28 1.68 9.76
CA ALA A 241 35.57 2.27 9.43
C ALA A 241 36.29 2.63 10.72
N GLY A 242 37.21 1.76 11.15
CA GLY A 242 38.03 1.92 12.34
C GLY A 242 37.22 2.04 13.63
N GLU A 243 37.46 1.10 14.52
CA GLU A 243 37.73 1.41 15.92
C GLU A 243 38.86 2.45 16.00
N LEU A 244 38.55 3.70 15.64
CA LEU A 244 39.39 4.87 15.81
C LEU A 244 38.60 5.80 16.71
N ASP A 245 38.64 5.45 18.00
CA ASP A 245 38.90 6.31 19.16
C ASP A 245 38.90 7.83 18.88
N ASN A 246 37.80 8.35 18.35
CA ASN A 246 37.56 9.77 18.15
C ASN A 246 36.47 10.17 19.16
N PRO A 247 36.85 10.59 20.38
CA PRO A 247 35.91 10.88 21.47
C PRO A 247 34.94 12.04 21.17
N THR A 248 35.08 12.70 20.01
CA THR A 248 34.21 13.79 19.56
C THR A 248 32.98 13.33 18.76
N ARG A 249 32.95 12.11 18.20
CA ARG A 249 31.74 11.63 17.46
C ARG A 249 30.58 11.25 18.39
N LEU A 250 30.89 10.79 19.61
CA LEU A 250 29.90 10.49 20.66
C LEU A 250 29.14 11.73 21.15
N ILE A 251 29.60 12.94 20.80
CA ILE A 251 29.03 14.22 21.25
C ILE A 251 28.10 14.81 20.18
N THR A 252 28.29 14.46 18.89
CA THR A 252 27.44 14.94 17.78
C THR A 252 26.44 13.89 17.31
N SER A 253 26.78 12.60 17.38
CA SER A 253 25.89 11.50 17.01
C SER A 253 25.39 10.87 18.31
N GLY A 254 24.13 11.14 18.68
CA GLY A 254 23.52 10.54 19.87
C GLY A 254 23.59 9.00 19.82
N PRO A 255 23.62 8.30 20.97
CA PRO A 255 23.84 6.85 21.08
C PRO A 255 22.62 5.98 20.67
N GLY A 256 21.82 6.45 19.69
CA GLY A 256 20.65 5.76 19.19
C GLY A 256 20.94 5.15 17.83
N GLU A 257 21.17 3.84 17.81
CA GLU A 257 21.09 3.04 16.59
C GLU A 257 19.65 2.54 16.44
N TYR A 258 19.06 2.66 15.25
CA TYR A 258 17.66 2.34 15.01
C TYR A 258 17.44 1.43 13.79
N ILE A 259 16.31 0.73 13.84
CA ILE A 259 15.74 -0.04 12.74
C ILE A 259 14.31 0.48 12.52
N ILE A 260 13.93 0.79 11.29
CA ILE A 260 12.57 1.18 10.94
C ILE A 260 11.88 0.02 10.24
N VAL A 261 10.69 -0.35 10.71
CA VAL A 261 9.79 -1.29 10.05
C VAL A 261 8.56 -0.52 9.56
N THR A 262 8.25 -0.64 8.27
CA THR A 262 7.10 -0.01 7.62
C THR A 262 6.15 -1.08 7.08
N LEU A 263 4.90 -1.05 7.53
CA LEU A 263 3.81 -1.88 7.04
C LEU A 263 2.86 -1.03 6.19
N LEU A 264 2.65 -1.45 4.95
CA LEU A 264 1.66 -0.92 4.02
C LEU A 264 0.57 -1.97 3.81
N ALA A 265 -0.69 -1.56 3.90
CA ALA A 265 -1.83 -2.42 3.60
C ALA A 265 -2.91 -1.65 2.84
N ALA A 266 -3.32 -2.20 1.69
CA ALA A 266 -4.49 -1.74 0.95
C ALA A 266 -5.66 -2.68 1.23
N THR A 267 -6.70 -2.15 1.87
CA THR A 267 -7.88 -2.92 2.28
C THR A 267 -9.14 -2.42 1.58
N LEU A 268 -9.98 -3.34 1.13
CA LEU A 268 -11.29 -3.00 0.58
C LEU A 268 -12.19 -2.37 1.65
N GLY A 269 -12.87 -1.28 1.30
CA GLY A 269 -13.78 -0.57 2.18
C GLY A 269 -13.12 0.53 3.01
N LYS A 270 -13.77 0.88 4.12
CA LYS A 270 -13.27 1.85 5.10
C LYS A 270 -12.50 1.12 6.18
N TYR A 271 -11.21 1.39 6.23
CA TYR A 271 -10.32 0.94 7.28
C TYR A 271 -9.51 2.13 7.76
N GLN A 272 -9.51 2.39 9.07
CA GLN A 272 -8.78 3.51 9.66
C GLN A 272 -8.01 3.05 10.88
N LEU A 273 -6.73 3.39 10.90
CA LEU A 273 -5.85 3.17 12.04
C LEU A 273 -6.09 4.23 13.11
N PRO A 274 -5.87 3.90 14.40
CA PRO A 274 -5.83 4.90 15.45
C PRO A 274 -4.67 5.89 15.20
N GLU A 275 -4.82 7.11 15.68
CA GLU A 275 -3.68 8.01 15.80
C GLU A 275 -2.75 7.48 16.90
N ILE A 276 -1.44 7.48 16.63
CA ILE A 276 -0.46 6.92 17.54
C ILE A 276 0.18 8.05 18.35
N ASN A 277 -0.09 8.09 19.65
CA ASN A 277 0.48 9.05 20.58
C ASN A 277 1.28 8.39 21.72
N ASN A 278 1.14 7.08 21.89
CA ASN A 278 1.82 6.29 22.92
C ASN A 278 1.94 4.81 22.49
N ALA A 279 2.67 4.02 23.26
CA ALA A 279 2.86 2.59 23.03
C ALA A 279 1.56 1.76 23.04
N ASP A 280 0.52 2.16 23.78
CA ASP A 280 -0.76 1.46 23.79
C ASP A 280 -1.52 1.65 22.47
N ASP A 281 -1.50 2.87 21.91
CA ASP A 281 -2.07 3.17 20.59
C ASP A 281 -1.34 2.38 19.50
N LEU A 282 0.00 2.31 19.56
CA LEU A 282 0.80 1.49 18.65
C LEU A 282 0.43 0.01 18.76
N ARG A 283 0.29 -0.50 19.98
CA ARG A 283 -0.14 -1.89 20.21
C ARG A 283 -1.50 -2.17 19.60
N GLN A 284 -2.44 -1.23 19.73
CA GLN A 284 -3.75 -1.33 19.11
C GLN A 284 -3.65 -1.30 17.57
N ALA A 285 -2.84 -0.40 17.00
CA ALA A 285 -2.62 -0.32 15.57
C ALA A 285 -2.02 -1.62 14.99
N LEU A 286 -1.04 -2.22 15.66
CA LEU A 286 -0.42 -3.49 15.26
C LEU A 286 -1.42 -4.66 15.35
N ARG A 287 -2.23 -4.73 16.42
CA ARG A 287 -3.29 -5.73 16.53
C ARG A 287 -4.31 -5.59 15.41
N GLN A 288 -4.67 -4.35 15.08
CA GLN A 288 -5.58 -4.06 13.98
C GLN A 288 -4.95 -4.52 12.64
N PHE A 289 -3.70 -4.15 12.33
CA PHE A 289 -3.00 -4.63 11.12
C PHE A 289 -2.96 -6.16 11.00
N GLY A 290 -2.55 -6.84 12.07
CA GLY A 290 -2.46 -8.31 12.09
C GLY A 290 -3.82 -9.03 12.06
N SER A 291 -4.92 -8.31 12.20
CA SER A 291 -6.28 -8.85 12.15
C SER A 291 -6.98 -8.69 10.79
N ILE A 292 -6.31 -8.08 9.80
CA ILE A 292 -6.89 -7.87 8.47
C ILE A 292 -7.08 -9.23 7.78
N PRO A 293 -8.32 -9.61 7.41
CA PRO A 293 -8.53 -10.88 6.72
C PRO A 293 -8.05 -10.79 5.26
N GLY A 294 -7.51 -11.90 4.75
CA GLY A 294 -7.00 -11.98 3.37
C GLY A 294 -8.01 -11.56 2.30
N GLU A 295 -9.29 -11.85 2.51
CA GLU A 295 -10.37 -11.46 1.60
C GLU A 295 -10.55 -9.94 1.44
N GLN A 296 -10.24 -9.17 2.49
CA GLN A 296 -10.30 -7.71 2.47
C GLN A 296 -8.96 -7.10 2.05
N LEU A 297 -7.87 -7.86 2.09
CA LEU A 297 -6.52 -7.42 1.79
C LEU A 297 -6.20 -7.50 0.29
N LEU A 298 -6.26 -6.35 -0.38
CA LEU A 298 -5.95 -6.24 -1.80
C LEU A 298 -4.45 -6.36 -2.05
N ALA A 299 -3.65 -5.62 -1.28
CA ALA A 299 -2.20 -5.63 -1.37
C ALA A 299 -1.56 -5.30 -0.02
N MET A 300 -0.35 -5.79 0.18
CA MET A 300 0.45 -5.51 1.37
C MET A 300 1.93 -5.35 0.99
N GLU A 301 2.65 -4.57 1.78
CA GLU A 301 4.10 -4.48 1.72
C GLU A 301 4.66 -4.27 3.12
N VAL A 302 5.65 -5.08 3.51
CA VAL A 302 6.44 -4.92 4.73
C VAL A 302 7.83 -4.57 4.26
N LEU A 303 8.35 -3.44 4.74
CA LEU A 303 9.69 -2.99 4.46
C LEU A 303 10.43 -2.75 5.76
N TRP A 304 11.70 -3.12 5.84
CA TRP A 304 12.53 -2.84 7.00
C TRP A 304 13.92 -2.37 6.59
N THR A 305 14.45 -1.43 7.37
CA THR A 305 15.77 -0.87 7.14
C THR A 305 16.45 -0.52 8.47
N PRO A 306 17.74 -0.82 8.65
CA PRO A 306 18.57 -1.59 7.72
C PRO A 306 18.19 -3.07 7.69
N GLN A 307 18.58 -3.80 6.64
CA GLN A 307 18.33 -5.24 6.52
C GLN A 307 19.57 -6.08 6.80
N ALA A 308 20.74 -5.61 6.37
CA ALA A 308 21.99 -6.34 6.56
C ALA A 308 22.46 -6.30 8.02
N LYS A 309 23.12 -7.39 8.43
CA LYS A 309 23.65 -7.51 9.78
C LYS A 309 24.77 -6.49 10.00
N GLY A 310 24.67 -5.73 11.09
CA GLY A 310 25.65 -4.70 11.46
C GLY A 310 25.28 -3.28 11.02
N ASP A 311 24.38 -3.12 10.05
CA ASP A 311 23.91 -1.80 9.64
C ASP A 311 22.86 -1.25 10.62
N THR A 312 22.89 0.06 10.86
CA THR A 312 21.91 0.79 11.70
C THR A 312 21.68 2.19 11.18
N LEU A 313 20.50 2.75 11.48
CA LEU A 313 20.23 4.17 11.29
C LEU A 313 20.61 4.96 12.52
N THR A 314 21.18 6.14 12.34
CA THR A 314 21.42 7.09 13.43
C THR A 314 20.16 7.89 13.73
N SER A 315 20.11 8.57 14.89
CA SER A 315 19.03 9.52 15.21
C SER A 315 18.83 10.56 14.10
N ASP A 316 19.91 11.07 13.51
CA ASP A 316 19.86 12.09 12.46
C ASP A 316 19.25 11.52 11.16
N ASP A 317 19.55 10.26 10.82
CA ASP A 317 18.94 9.59 9.67
C ASP A 317 17.43 9.42 9.87
N VAL A 318 17.00 9.02 11.08
CA VAL A 318 15.57 8.88 11.41
C VAL A 318 14.86 10.22 11.30
N LEU A 319 15.43 11.29 11.87
CA LEU A 319 14.83 12.62 11.81
C LEU A 319 14.77 13.20 10.39
N ALA A 320 15.77 12.90 9.55
CA ALA A 320 15.81 13.38 8.17
C ALA A 320 14.84 12.63 7.25
N GLU A 321 14.77 11.30 7.33
CA GLU A 321 14.05 10.46 6.38
C GLU A 321 12.63 10.05 6.85
N TYR A 322 12.38 10.17 8.16
CA TYR A 322 11.11 9.79 8.79
C TYR A 322 10.55 10.90 9.69
N PRO A 323 10.27 12.09 9.13
CA PRO A 323 9.82 13.24 9.91
C PRO A 323 8.42 13.07 10.54
N ASP A 324 7.63 12.11 10.06
CA ASP A 324 6.29 11.82 10.56
C ASP A 324 6.28 10.94 11.83
N LEU A 325 7.45 10.41 12.24
CA LEU A 325 7.58 9.55 13.40
C LEU A 325 7.53 10.35 14.71
N LYS A 326 6.72 9.87 15.65
CA LYS A 326 6.57 10.43 17.01
C LYS A 326 7.09 9.45 18.05
N LEU A 327 7.61 9.95 19.17
CA LEU A 327 8.00 9.11 20.31
C LEU A 327 6.75 8.43 20.90
N VAL A 328 6.86 7.15 21.28
CA VAL A 328 5.75 6.34 21.82
C VAL A 328 6.04 5.70 23.17
#